data_AF-A0A2V6GH14-F1
#
_entry.id   AF-A0A2V6GH14-F1
#
_cell.length_a   1.000
_cell.length_b   1.000
_cell.length_c   1.000
_cell.angle_alpha   90.00
_cell.angle_beta   90.00
_cell.angle_gamma   90.00
#
_symmetry.space_group_name_H-M   'P 1'
#
loop_
_entity.id
_entity.type
_entity.pdbx_description
1 polymer ?
#
loop_
_entity_poly.entity_id
_entity_poly.type
_entity_poly.pdbx_seq_one_letter_code
_entity_poly.pdbx_strand_id
1 'polypeptide(L)'
;FVSGNYAYIAEGAGTTNAFQIFDVSNPSAPVLAGQADLAHAGSIDTGGGDAIWVRHGFAYIVEGAGTTKAFEIFDVSNPATPSRVSQSPLANSGQPDDIFVSGNYAYIVEGGGTTNAFEIFDISRVRAAR
;
A
#
# COMPACT_ATOMS: atom_id res chain seq x y z
N PHE A 1 5.73 -6.58 0.03
CA PHE A 1 4.97 -7.78 -0.43
C PHE A 1 5.66 -8.42 -1.63
N VAL A 2 5.61 -9.75 -1.81
CA VAL A 2 6.13 -10.44 -3.01
C VAL A 2 5.03 -11.26 -3.67
N SER A 3 4.86 -11.13 -4.98
CA SER A 3 3.91 -11.92 -5.78
C SER A 3 4.55 -12.32 -7.11
N GLY A 4 4.70 -13.62 -7.34
CA GLY A 4 5.43 -14.14 -8.50
C GLY A 4 6.89 -13.65 -8.49
N ASN A 5 7.32 -13.05 -9.60
CA ASN A 5 8.67 -12.50 -9.75
C ASN A 5 8.80 -11.05 -9.28
N TYR A 6 7.77 -10.45 -8.68
CA TYR A 6 7.80 -9.03 -8.34
C TYR A 6 7.74 -8.79 -6.83
N ALA A 7 8.62 -7.91 -6.36
CA ALA A 7 8.60 -7.35 -5.02
C ALA A 7 8.01 -5.94 -5.08
N TYR A 8 7.07 -5.68 -4.17
CA TYR A 8 6.31 -4.45 -4.06
C TYR A 8 6.68 -3.78 -2.74
N ILE A 9 7.19 -2.56 -2.84
CA ILE A 9 7.75 -1.80 -1.74
C ILE A 9 7.05 -0.45 -1.70
N ALA A 10 6.56 -0.08 -0.53
CA ALA A 10 6.08 1.26 -0.26
C ALA A 10 7.11 1.92 0.66
N GLU A 11 7.70 3.02 0.20
CA GLU A 11 8.67 3.82 0.94
C GLU A 11 8.08 5.19 1.24
N GLY A 12 8.02 5.54 2.52
CA GLY A 12 7.56 6.84 3.00
C GLY A 12 8.49 7.40 4.06
N ALA A 13 9.77 7.64 3.73
CA ALA A 13 10.73 8.17 4.69
C ALA A 13 11.20 9.58 4.28
N GLY A 14 11.02 10.56 5.16
CA GLY A 14 11.45 11.93 4.90
C GLY A 14 10.67 12.58 3.74
N THR A 15 11.33 12.79 2.59
CA THR A 15 10.70 13.39 1.40
C THR A 15 10.45 12.38 0.28
N THR A 16 10.66 11.09 0.53
CA THR A 16 10.30 10.02 -0.41
C THR A 16 8.87 9.55 -0.14
N ASN A 17 8.11 9.37 -1.22
CA ASN A 17 6.75 8.84 -1.19
C ASN A 17 6.63 7.94 -2.43
N ALA A 18 7.39 6.85 -2.42
CA ALA A 18 7.55 6.02 -3.59
C ALA A 18 6.88 4.66 -3.35
N PHE A 19 5.95 4.32 -4.22
CA PHE A 19 5.54 2.94 -4.44
C PHE A 19 6.41 2.37 -5.56
N GLN A 20 7.28 1.42 -5.22
CA GLN A 20 8.23 0.81 -6.15
C GLN A 20 7.93 -0.67 -6.36
N ILE A 21 8.14 -1.12 -7.59
CA ILE A 21 8.01 -2.51 -7.99
C ILE A 21 9.33 -2.96 -8.58
N PHE A 22 9.92 -4.01 -8.00
CA PHE A 22 11.15 -4.62 -8.47
C PHE A 22 10.88 -5.99 -9.08
N ASP A 23 11.48 -6.28 -10.23
CA ASP A 23 11.65 -7.64 -10.73
C ASP A 23 12.76 -8.33 -9.90
N VAL A 24 12.38 -9.40 -9.22
CA VAL A 24 13.22 -10.25 -8.36
C VAL A 24 13.37 -11.66 -8.92
N SER A 25 13.13 -11.86 -10.23
CA SER A 25 13.35 -13.14 -10.92
C SER A 25 14.80 -13.64 -10.81
N ASN A 26 15.76 -12.72 -10.69
CA ASN A 26 17.11 -12.99 -10.23
C ASN A 26 17.32 -12.40 -8.81
N PRO A 27 17.24 -13.21 -7.74
CA PRO A 27 17.41 -12.73 -6.37
C PRO A 27 18.77 -12.08 -6.08
N SER A 28 19.80 -12.39 -6.87
CA SER A 28 21.14 -11.79 -6.73
C SER A 28 21.27 -10.42 -7.40
N ALA A 29 20.33 -10.05 -8.28
CA ALA A 29 20.32 -8.77 -8.98
C ALA A 29 18.89 -8.30 -9.28
N PRO A 30 18.14 -7.82 -8.26
CA PRO A 30 16.84 -7.18 -8.46
C PRO A 30 16.94 -5.94 -9.36
N VAL A 31 15.90 -5.70 -10.18
CA VAL A 31 15.83 -4.54 -11.09
C VAL A 31 14.53 -3.78 -10.86
N LEU A 32 14.59 -2.45 -10.81
CA LEU A 32 13.38 -1.62 -10.72
C LEU A 32 12.55 -1.79 -11.99
N ALA A 33 11.34 -2.35 -11.86
CA ALA A 33 10.41 -2.56 -12.95
C ALA A 33 9.55 -1.31 -13.20
N GLY A 34 9.06 -0.67 -12.13
CA GLY A 34 8.22 0.52 -12.21
C GLY A 34 8.05 1.21 -10.87
N GLN A 35 7.54 2.43 -10.89
CA GLN A 35 7.28 3.22 -9.70
C GLN A 35 6.11 4.19 -9.89
N ALA A 36 5.47 4.57 -8.80
CA ALA A 36 4.49 5.64 -8.73
C ALA A 36 4.61 6.38 -7.40
N ASP A 37 4.09 7.60 -7.35
CA ASP A 37 4.08 8.37 -6.11
C ASP A 37 2.90 7.98 -5.22
N LEU A 38 3.19 7.81 -3.93
CA LEU A 38 2.19 7.79 -2.86
C LEU A 38 1.70 9.21 -2.57
N ALA A 39 0.52 9.38 -1.97
CA ALA A 39 -0.06 10.72 -1.88
C ALA A 39 0.54 11.56 -0.77
N HIS A 40 1.02 10.94 0.31
CA HIS A 40 1.54 11.64 1.46
C HIS A 40 3.03 11.37 1.62
N ALA A 41 3.81 12.46 1.64
CA ALA A 41 5.22 12.39 1.93
C ALA A 41 5.48 12.03 3.39
N GLY A 42 6.40 11.10 3.61
CA GLY A 42 7.21 11.10 4.83
C GLY A 42 6.69 10.34 6.04
N SER A 43 5.77 9.38 5.92
CA SER A 43 5.67 8.35 6.95
C SER A 43 4.94 7.09 6.48
N ILE A 44 5.67 6.07 6.08
CA ILE A 44 5.22 4.69 6.29
C ILE A 44 5.88 4.25 7.60
N ASP A 45 5.25 4.64 8.70
CA ASP A 45 5.59 4.19 10.04
C ASP A 45 4.50 3.23 10.49
N THR A 46 4.54 2.01 9.95
CA THR A 46 3.52 1.00 10.25
C THR A 46 3.74 0.28 11.57
N GLY A 47 4.52 0.83 12.50
CA GLY A 47 4.77 0.19 13.80
C GLY A 47 5.43 -1.20 13.73
N GLY A 48 5.82 -1.66 12.53
CA GLY A 48 6.35 -3.00 12.25
C GLY A 48 5.40 -3.95 11.51
N GLY A 49 4.14 -3.57 11.24
CA GLY A 49 3.22 -4.37 10.43
C GLY A 49 3.33 -4.13 8.91
N ASP A 50 2.62 -4.95 8.12
CA ASP A 50 2.68 -4.89 6.67
C ASP A 50 1.87 -3.71 6.11
N ALA A 51 2.55 -2.76 5.46
CA ALA A 51 1.91 -1.60 4.83
C ALA A 51 1.20 -1.91 3.50
N ILE A 52 1.38 -3.13 2.97
CA ILE A 52 1.04 -3.46 1.59
C ILE A 52 0.55 -4.90 1.44
N TRP A 53 -0.59 -5.04 0.76
CA TRP A 53 -1.13 -6.31 0.28
C TRP A 53 -1.27 -6.29 -1.24
N VAL A 54 -0.97 -7.39 -1.93
CA VAL A 54 -1.16 -7.48 -3.40
C VAL A 54 -2.05 -8.66 -3.76
N ARG A 55 -3.08 -8.41 -4.57
CA ARG A 55 -3.98 -9.46 -5.05
C ARG A 55 -4.61 -9.09 -6.39
N HIS A 56 -4.66 -10.06 -7.31
CA HIS A 56 -5.37 -9.95 -8.59
C HIS A 56 -4.97 -8.72 -9.44
N GLY A 57 -3.69 -8.35 -9.43
CA GLY A 57 -3.21 -7.18 -10.17
C GLY A 57 -3.47 -5.84 -9.49
N PHE A 58 -3.86 -5.84 -8.21
CA PHE A 58 -3.94 -4.61 -7.40
C PHE A 58 -3.00 -4.66 -6.22
N ALA A 59 -2.35 -3.54 -5.93
CA ALA A 59 -1.66 -3.27 -4.68
C ALA A 59 -2.53 -2.39 -3.80
N TYR A 60 -2.70 -2.80 -2.55
CA TYR A 60 -3.49 -2.15 -1.51
C TYR A 60 -2.49 -1.66 -0.47
N ILE A 61 -2.37 -0.35 -0.32
CA ILE A 61 -1.31 0.28 0.47
C ILE A 61 -1.96 1.15 1.53
N VAL A 62 -1.49 1.03 2.77
CA VAL A 62 -1.78 2.00 3.82
C VAL A 62 -0.55 2.85 4.06
N GLU A 63 -0.74 4.16 4.12
CA GLU A 63 0.36 5.10 4.30
C GLU A 63 -0.03 6.28 5.19
N GLY A 64 0.99 6.96 5.68
CA GLY A 64 0.88 8.21 6.41
C GLY A 64 0.96 8.06 7.93
N ALA A 65 1.03 9.20 8.60
CA ALA A 65 1.03 9.31 10.05
C ALA A 65 0.30 10.59 10.50
N GLY A 66 -0.04 10.65 11.78
CA GLY A 66 -0.71 11.82 12.35
C GLY A 66 -2.07 12.08 11.70
N THR A 67 -2.21 13.21 11.00
CA THR A 67 -3.48 13.63 10.35
C THR A 67 -3.51 13.37 8.84
N THR A 68 -2.39 12.94 8.25
CA THR A 68 -2.25 12.65 6.83
C THR A 68 -2.06 11.16 6.66
N LYS A 69 -3.17 10.43 6.50
CA LYS A 69 -3.21 8.98 6.35
C LYS A 69 -4.16 8.59 5.23
N ALA A 70 -3.77 7.60 4.45
CA ALA A 70 -4.59 7.11 3.36
C ALA A 70 -4.51 5.60 3.19
N PHE A 71 -5.64 5.05 2.77
CA PHE A 71 -5.73 3.78 2.09
C PHE A 71 -5.74 4.03 0.57
N GLU A 72 -4.75 3.47 -0.11
CA GLU A 72 -4.51 3.64 -1.54
C GLU A 72 -4.60 2.32 -2.27
N ILE A 73 -5.11 2.38 -3.50
CA ILE A 73 -5.21 1.20 -4.37
C ILE A 73 -4.59 1.54 -5.70
N PHE A 74 -3.61 0.73 -6.10
CA PHE A 74 -2.93 0.83 -7.38
C PHE A 74 -3.26 -0.38 -8.26
N ASP A 75 -3.56 -0.13 -9.53
CA ASP A 75 -3.48 -1.14 -10.58
C ASP A 75 -2.00 -1.42 -10.90
N VAL A 76 -1.61 -2.67 -10.72
CA VAL A 76 -0.26 -3.21 -10.95
C VAL A 76 -0.29 -4.40 -11.92
N SER A 77 -1.34 -4.48 -12.75
CA SER A 77 -1.45 -5.48 -13.83
C SER A 77 -0.29 -5.38 -14.82
N ASN A 78 0.22 -4.17 -15.04
CA ASN A 78 1.53 -3.93 -15.66
C ASN A 78 2.52 -3.39 -14.60
N PRO A 79 3.45 -4.22 -14.11
CA PRO A 79 4.47 -3.81 -13.13
C PRO A 79 5.35 -2.63 -13.57
N ALA A 80 5.47 -2.39 -14.88
CA ALA A 80 6.27 -1.29 -15.41
C ALA A 80 5.57 0.08 -15.32
N THR A 81 4.25 0.09 -15.18
CA THR A 81 3.43 1.31 -15.15
C THR A 81 2.33 1.22 -14.09
N PRO A 82 2.68 1.15 -12.79
CA PRO A 82 1.69 1.16 -11.74
C PRO A 82 0.87 2.45 -11.76
N SER A 83 -0.45 2.36 -11.54
CA SER A 83 -1.34 3.53 -11.58
C SER A 83 -2.32 3.53 -10.41
N ARG A 84 -2.49 4.68 -9.76
CA ARG A 84 -3.43 4.83 -8.65
C ARG A 84 -4.86 4.85 -9.16
N VAL A 85 -5.70 3.95 -8.67
CA VAL A 85 -7.13 3.86 -9.02
C VAL A 85 -8.06 4.32 -7.90
N SER A 86 -7.58 4.34 -6.65
CA SER A 86 -8.35 4.84 -5.52
C SER A 86 -7.44 5.42 -4.44
N GLN A 87 -7.99 6.38 -3.70
CA GLN A 87 -7.43 6.93 -2.48
C GLN A 87 -8.58 7.23 -1.53
N SER A 88 -8.46 6.86 -0.26
CA SER A 88 -9.45 7.18 0.77
C SER A 88 -8.73 7.52 2.07
N PRO A 89 -9.18 8.54 2.82
CA PRO A 89 -8.60 8.84 4.12
C PRO A 89 -8.92 7.72 5.12
N LEU A 90 -8.00 7.48 6.05
CA LEU A 90 -8.31 6.74 7.27
C LEU A 90 -8.96 7.68 8.28
N ALA A 91 -10.01 7.24 8.95
CA ALA A 91 -10.86 8.07 9.77
C ALA A 91 -10.32 8.27 11.20
N ASN A 92 -9.45 7.37 11.66
CA ASN A 92 -9.01 7.38 13.06
C ASN A 92 -7.66 8.08 13.28
N SER A 93 -7.33 8.30 14.55
CA SER A 93 -6.09 8.95 14.97
C SER A 93 -4.90 8.00 15.08
N GLY A 94 -5.11 6.68 15.04
CA GLY A 94 -4.04 5.68 15.15
C GLY A 94 -3.08 5.72 13.96
N GLN A 95 -1.89 5.13 14.10
CA GLN A 95 -1.00 4.90 12.95
C GLN A 95 -1.45 3.61 12.25
N PRO A 96 -1.48 3.55 10.92
CA PRO A 96 -1.81 2.31 10.22
C PRO A 96 -0.76 1.27 10.59
N ASP A 97 -1.16 0.08 11.04
CA ASP A 97 -0.24 -0.96 11.50
C ASP A 97 -0.18 -2.10 10.47
N ASP A 98 -1.34 -2.63 10.06
CA ASP A 98 -1.41 -3.77 9.15
C ASP A 98 -2.64 -3.69 8.23
N ILE A 99 -2.53 -4.29 7.05
CA ILE A 99 -3.61 -4.46 6.09
C ILE A 99 -3.74 -5.91 5.63
N PHE A 100 -4.97 -6.42 5.70
CA PHE A 100 -5.34 -7.71 5.13
C PHE A 100 -6.48 -7.54 4.13
N VAL A 101 -6.41 -8.24 2.99
CA VAL A 101 -7.48 -8.20 1.97
C VAL A 101 -8.08 -9.58 1.78
N SER A 102 -9.40 -9.67 1.96
CA SER A 102 -10.16 -10.90 1.72
C SER A 102 -11.49 -10.62 1.05
N GLY A 103 -11.77 -11.35 -0.03
CA GLY A 103 -12.95 -11.14 -0.85
C GLY A 103 -12.97 -9.73 -1.44
N ASN A 104 -14.02 -8.97 -1.08
CA ASN A 104 -14.25 -7.59 -1.50
C ASN A 104 -13.97 -6.59 -0.38
N TYR A 105 -13.20 -6.97 0.63
CA TYR A 105 -12.93 -6.12 1.79
C TYR A 105 -11.44 -6.01 2.07
N ALA A 106 -10.99 -4.79 2.38
CA ALA A 106 -9.71 -4.52 3.02
C ALA A 106 -9.97 -4.24 4.51
N TYR A 107 -9.19 -4.89 5.35
CA TYR A 107 -9.26 -4.81 6.80
C TYR A 107 -7.97 -4.13 7.26
N ILE A 108 -8.11 -2.98 7.89
CA ILE A 108 -6.98 -2.15 8.29
C ILE A 108 -7.05 -2.00 9.80
N VAL A 109 -5.94 -2.32 10.47
CA VAL A 109 -5.79 -2.04 11.89
C VAL A 109 -4.90 -0.82 12.04
N GLU A 110 -5.28 0.06 12.96
CA GLU A 110 -4.50 1.22 13.34
C GLU A 110 -4.15 1.10 14.83
N GLY A 111 -2.89 1.31 15.17
CA GLY A 111 -2.38 1.21 16.53
C GLY A 111 -1.38 2.31 16.85
N GLY A 112 -1.08 2.49 18.14
CA GLY A 112 -0.07 3.45 18.63
C GLY A 112 -0.61 4.43 19.68
N GLY A 113 0.24 4.73 20.67
CA GLY A 113 -0.08 5.67 21.74
C GLY A 113 -1.26 5.23 22.63
N THR A 114 -2.44 5.82 22.41
CA THR A 114 -3.65 5.63 23.24
C THR A 114 -4.87 5.13 22.46
N THR A 115 -4.77 4.94 21.14
CA THR A 115 -5.91 4.59 20.29
C THR A 115 -5.60 3.39 19.42
N ASN A 116 -6.45 2.37 19.50
CA ASN A 116 -6.50 1.27 18.56
C ASN A 116 -7.81 1.37 17.79
N ALA A 117 -7.74 1.20 16.47
CA ALA A 117 -8.91 1.22 15.61
C ALA A 117 -8.85 0.11 14.57
N PHE A 118 -10.01 -0.18 13.99
CA PHE A 118 -10.19 -1.17 12.96
C PHE A 118 -11.18 -0.64 11.93
N GLU A 119 -10.70 -0.47 10.70
CA GLU A 119 -11.49 0.02 9.58
C GLU A 119 -11.68 -1.08 8.53
N ILE A 120 -12.86 -1.11 7.93
CA ILE A 120 -13.18 -2.04 6.83
C ILE A 120 -13.59 -1.22 5.61
N PHE A 121 -12.87 -1.39 4.52
CA PHE A 121 -13.17 -0.76 3.23
C PHE A 121 -13.79 -1.77 2.27
N ASP A 122 -14.95 -1.42 1.69
CA ASP A 122 -15.53 -2.15 0.56
C ASP A 122 -14.77 -1.81 -0.73
N ILE A 123 -14.06 -2.80 -1.27
CA ILE A 123 -13.25 -2.70 -2.48
C ILE A 123 -13.92 -3.38 -3.70
N SER A 124 -15.21 -3.71 -3.63
CA SER A 124 -15.97 -4.37 -4.72
C SER A 124 -16.00 -3.59 -6.05
N ARG A 125 -15.73 -2.28 -5.99
CA ARG A 125 -15.69 -1.39 -7.16
C ARG A 125 -14.30 -1.24 -7.78
N VAL A 126 -13.26 -1.80 -7.17
CA VAL A 126 -11.91 -1.79 -7.73
C VAL A 126 -11.89 -2.68 -8.97
N ARG A 127 -11.62 -2.07 -10.13
CA ARG A 127 -11.55 -2.74 -11.43
C ARG A 127 -10.39 -2.13 -12.20
N ALA A 128 -9.75 -2.95 -13.04
CA ALA A 128 -8.63 -2.50 -13.85
C ALA A 128 -9.15 -1.47 -14.86
N ALA A 129 -8.32 -0.47 -15.17
CA ALA A 129 -8.60 0.39 -16.32
C ALA A 129 -8.61 -0.50 -17.58
N ARG A 130 -9.71 -0.47 -18.34
CA ARG A 130 -9.84 -1.19 -19.61
C ARG A 130 -9.12 -0.45 -20.73
#